data_AF-A0A5J6QNY4-F1
#
_entry.id   AF-A0A5J6QNY4-F1
#
_cell.length_a   1.000
_cell.length_b   1.000
_cell.length_c   1.000
_cell.angle_alpha   90.00
_cell.angle_beta   90.00
_cell.angle_gamma   90.00
#
_symmetry.space_group_name_H-M   'P 1'
#
loop_
_entity.id
_entity.type
_entity.pdbx_description
1 polymer ?
#
loop_
_entity_poly.entity_id
_entity_poly.type
_entity_poly.pdbx_seq_one_letter_code
_entity_poly.pdbx_strand_id
1 'polypeptide(L)'
;MRTTGALGGLLTGIVGILVPSARRYDWGISGTTSRPAGNSIRVEVTSSAGVTPLGTATPAANGTWRVTVSNSSIAPSSNPGATARSAFGTVRTSPVVAQ
;
A
#
# COMPACT_ATOMS: atom_id res chain seq x y z
N MET A 1 29.38 8.27 22.41
CA MET A 1 28.05 8.53 23.00
C MET A 1 27.38 9.50 22.04
N ARG A 2 26.36 9.21 21.24
CA ARG A 2 25.04 8.67 21.54
C ARG A 2 24.45 8.09 20.23
N THR A 3 23.74 6.97 20.33
CA THR A 3 23.08 6.22 19.27
C THR A 3 22.11 7.06 18.43
N THR A 4 22.32 7.16 17.12
CA THR A 4 21.25 7.50 16.16
C THR A 4 20.73 6.20 15.57
N GLY A 5 19.82 5.56 16.30
CA GLY A 5 19.05 4.43 15.79
C GLY A 5 17.99 4.93 14.81
N ALA A 6 18.26 4.79 13.53
CA ALA A 6 17.23 4.88 12.49
C ALA A 6 17.51 3.82 11.42
N LEU A 7 17.38 2.54 11.79
CA LEU A 7 17.34 1.42 10.85
C LEU A 7 15.89 0.96 10.61
N GLY A 8 14.94 1.90 10.54
CA GLY A 8 13.57 1.63 10.13
C GLY A 8 13.48 1.71 8.61
N GLY A 9 13.12 0.62 7.93
CA GLY A 9 12.84 0.66 6.49
C GLY A 9 11.63 1.54 6.25
N LEU A 10 11.86 2.78 5.81
CA LEU A 10 10.82 3.78 5.67
C LEU A 10 10.12 3.60 4.32
N LEU A 11 8.79 3.61 4.36
CA LEU A 11 7.95 3.80 3.19
C LEU A 11 8.07 5.27 2.77
N THR A 12 8.71 5.51 1.62
CA THR A 12 9.04 6.87 1.18
C THR A 12 7.90 7.48 0.35
N GLY A 13 7.34 6.69 -0.57
CA GLY A 13 6.19 7.09 -1.39
C GLY A 13 5.16 5.98 -1.49
N ILE A 14 3.89 6.36 -1.50
CA ILE A 14 2.76 5.49 -1.80
C ILE A 14 1.74 6.23 -2.64
N VAL A 15 1.33 5.60 -3.73
CA VAL A 15 0.33 6.08 -4.68
C VAL A 15 -0.72 5.00 -4.81
N GLY A 16 -1.97 5.38 -4.65
CA GLY A 16 -3.12 4.50 -4.88
C GLY A 16 -3.93 4.99 -6.05
N ILE A 17 -4.22 4.09 -6.99
CA ILE A 17 -5.10 4.30 -8.13
C ILE A 17 -6.22 3.25 -8.05
N LEU A 18 -7.45 3.67 -8.32
CA LEU A 18 -8.58 2.78 -8.47
C LEU A 18 -9.25 3.04 -9.82
N VAL A 19 -9.50 1.99 -10.59
CA VAL A 19 -10.30 2.06 -11.80
C VAL A 19 -11.60 1.29 -11.55
N PRO A 20 -12.72 1.98 -11.21
CA PRO A 20 -14.01 1.34 -11.09
C PRO A 20 -14.58 1.03 -12.48
N SER A 21 -15.10 -0.18 -12.66
CA SER A 21 -15.82 -0.64 -13.84
C SER A 21 -17.17 -1.22 -13.42
N ALA A 22 -18.13 -1.34 -14.35
CA ALA A 22 -19.52 -1.71 -14.06
C ALA A 22 -19.73 -2.97 -13.19
N ARG A 23 -18.75 -3.87 -13.09
CA ARG A 23 -18.78 -5.07 -12.23
C ARG A 23 -17.47 -5.36 -11.49
N ARG A 24 -16.46 -4.48 -11.57
CA ARG A 24 -15.09 -4.74 -11.12
C ARG A 24 -14.44 -3.47 -10.59
N TYR A 25 -13.55 -3.63 -9.62
CA TYR A 25 -12.72 -2.60 -9.02
C TYR A 25 -11.28 -3.01 -9.21
N ASP A 26 -10.53 -2.22 -9.98
CA ASP A 26 -9.11 -2.44 -10.22
C ASP A 26 -8.29 -1.52 -9.33
N TRP A 27 -7.79 -2.07 -8.23
CA TRP A 27 -6.92 -1.36 -7.31
C TRP A 27 -5.46 -1.52 -7.74
N GLY A 28 -4.76 -0.41 -7.92
CA GLY A 28 -3.33 -0.35 -8.17
C GLY A 28 -2.64 0.50 -7.11
N ILE A 29 -1.95 -0.13 -6.16
CA ILE A 29 -1.17 0.56 -5.13
C ILE A 29 0.30 0.34 -5.40
N SER A 30 1.08 1.40 -5.51
CA SER A 30 2.52 1.33 -5.72
C SER A 30 3.25 2.21 -4.74
N GLY A 31 4.52 1.90 -4.50
CA GLY A 31 5.33 2.68 -3.60
C GLY A 31 6.80 2.31 -3.61
N THR A 32 7.54 2.96 -2.72
CA THR A 32 8.97 2.74 -2.51
C THR A 32 9.29 2.56 -1.04
N THR A 33 10.29 1.75 -0.76
CA THR A 33 10.87 1.55 0.57
C THR A 33 12.39 1.73 0.50
N SER A 34 12.98 2.32 1.54
CA SER A 34 14.43 2.41 1.68
C SER A 34 15.10 1.07 2.04
N ARG A 35 14.30 0.07 2.44
CA ARG A 35 14.81 -1.23 2.88
C ARG A 35 13.98 -2.35 2.25
N PRO A 36 14.35 -2.83 1.06
CA PRO A 36 13.65 -3.92 0.39
C PRO A 36 14.02 -5.31 0.89
N ALA A 37 15.29 -5.53 1.25
CA ALA A 37 15.78 -6.84 1.69
C ALA A 37 15.08 -7.28 2.98
N GLY A 38 14.44 -8.46 2.94
CA GLY A 38 13.69 -9.01 4.08
C GLY A 38 12.40 -8.26 4.42
N ASN A 39 11.93 -7.36 3.54
CA ASN A 39 10.70 -6.61 3.76
C ASN A 39 9.50 -7.29 3.11
N SER A 40 8.36 -7.21 3.77
CA SER A 40 7.05 -7.47 3.17
C SER A 40 6.13 -6.28 3.45
N ILE A 41 5.52 -5.75 2.38
CA ILE A 41 4.61 -4.62 2.45
C ILE A 41 3.19 -5.14 2.38
N ARG A 42 2.46 -5.05 3.48
CA ARG A 42 1.02 -5.33 3.53
C ARG A 42 0.25 -4.07 3.17
N VAL A 43 -0.66 -4.19 2.20
CA VAL A 43 -1.48 -3.08 1.72
C VAL A 43 -2.93 -3.32 2.11
N GLU A 44 -3.51 -2.31 2.75
CA GLU A 44 -4.90 -2.24 3.15
C GLU A 44 -5.54 -1.03 2.49
N VAL A 45 -6.80 -1.14 2.09
CA VAL A 45 -7.54 -0.03 1.49
C VAL A 45 -8.80 0.25 2.30
N THR A 46 -9.23 1.51 2.31
CA THR A 46 -10.51 1.90 2.91
C THR A 46 -11.60 1.67 1.87
N SER A 47 -12.47 0.72 2.17
CA SER A 47 -13.62 0.34 1.36
C SER A 47 -14.91 0.80 2.03
N SER A 48 -16.04 0.66 1.34
CA SER A 48 -17.36 0.91 1.93
C SER A 48 -17.69 0.00 3.12
N ALA A 49 -17.01 -1.15 3.23
CA ALA A 49 -17.13 -2.09 4.35
C ALA A 49 -16.13 -1.81 5.49
N GLY A 50 -15.31 -0.76 5.38
CA GLY A 50 -14.23 -0.42 6.31
C GLY A 50 -12.85 -0.74 5.76
N VAL A 51 -11.85 -0.92 6.64
CA VAL A 51 -10.48 -1.23 6.21
C VAL A 51 -10.38 -2.67 5.74
N THR A 52 -10.07 -2.87 4.47
CA THR A 52 -9.98 -4.19 3.83
C THR A 52 -8.56 -4.47 3.37
N PRO A 53 -7.96 -5.62 3.72
CA PRO A 53 -6.65 -6.01 3.19
C PRO A 53 -6.77 -6.27 1.68
N LEU A 54 -5.95 -5.58 0.89
CA LEU A 54 -5.91 -5.74 -0.55
C LEU A 54 -4.93 -6.86 -0.93
N GLY A 55 -3.75 -6.86 -0.31
CA GLY A 55 -2.72 -7.86 -0.58
C GLY A 55 -1.39 -7.53 0.08
N THR A 56 -0.37 -8.31 -0.27
CA THR A 56 1.02 -8.13 0.19
C THR A 56 1.95 -8.08 -1.01
N ALA A 57 2.93 -7.18 -0.99
CA ALA A 57 3.99 -7.11 -1.98
C ALA A 57 5.36 -7.22 -1.31
N THR A 58 6.26 -7.97 -1.96
CA THR A 58 7.68 -7.98 -1.61
C THR A 58 8.38 -6.92 -2.45
N PRO A 59 9.08 -5.95 -1.84
CA PRO A 59 9.83 -4.95 -2.59
C PRO A 59 10.98 -5.57 -3.38
N ALA A 60 11.16 -5.10 -4.61
CA ALA A 60 12.33 -5.44 -5.43
C ALA A 60 13.61 -4.83 -4.83
N ALA A 61 14.78 -5.30 -5.27
CA ALA A 61 16.08 -4.85 -4.76
C ALA A 61 16.31 -3.33 -4.85
N ASN A 62 15.62 -2.65 -5.78
CA ASN A 62 15.63 -1.20 -5.94
C ASN A 62 14.68 -0.45 -4.98
N GLY A 63 14.00 -1.14 -4.06
CA GLY A 63 13.06 -0.56 -3.10
C GLY A 63 11.64 -0.38 -3.63
N THR A 64 11.37 -0.66 -4.91
CA THR A 64 10.03 -0.47 -5.49
C THR A 64 9.12 -1.65 -5.18
N TRP A 65 7.83 -1.38 -4.98
CA TRP A 65 6.82 -2.41 -4.80
C TRP A 65 5.49 -1.95 -5.40
N ARG A 66 4.67 -2.94 -5.79
CA ARG A 66 3.33 -2.71 -6.34
C ARG A 66 2.41 -3.87 -5.98
N VAL A 67 1.16 -3.53 -5.67
CA VAL A 67 0.04 -4.43 -5.50
C VAL A 67 -1.01 -4.01 -6.51
N THR A 68 -1.39 -4.92 -7.41
CA THR A 68 -2.51 -4.73 -8.32
C THR A 68 -3.52 -5.83 -8.05
N VAL A 69 -4.75 -5.46 -7.73
CA VAL A 69 -5.81 -6.42 -7.38
C VAL A 69 -7.10 -5.99 -8.05
N SER A 70 -7.63 -6.89 -8.88
CA SER A 70 -8.91 -6.72 -9.54
C SER A 70 -9.95 -7.54 -8.80
N ASN A 71 -10.93 -6.89 -8.18
CA ASN A 71 -11.94 -7.55 -7.36
C ASN A 71 -13.35 -6.99 -7.69
N SER A 72 -14.39 -7.57 -7.11
CA SER A 72 -15.78 -7.08 -7.28
C SER A 72 -16.50 -6.87 -5.95
N SER A 73 -15.90 -7.31 -4.83
CA SER A 73 -16.50 -7.29 -3.49
C SER A 73 -15.99 -6.18 -2.57
N ILE A 74 -14.91 -5.49 -2.95
CA ILE A 74 -14.24 -4.42 -2.19
C ILE A 74 -14.55 -3.14 -2.94
N ALA A 75 -15.74 -2.61 -2.68
CA ALA A 75 -16.19 -1.36 -3.27
C ALA A 75 -15.49 -0.17 -2.55
N PRO A 76 -15.05 0.86 -3.27
CA PRO A 76 -14.44 2.03 -2.64
C PRO A 76 -15.42 2.77 -1.74
N SER A 77 -14.90 3.38 -0.68
CA SER A 77 -15.61 4.43 0.06
C SER A 77 -15.56 5.76 -0.71
N SER A 78 -16.34 6.77 -0.29
CA SER A 78 -16.30 8.13 -0.85
C SER A 78 -14.90 8.78 -0.85
N ASN A 79 -14.04 8.40 0.11
CA ASN A 79 -12.65 8.84 0.20
C ASN A 79 -11.75 7.63 0.46
N PRO A 80 -11.42 6.83 -0.58
CA PRO A 80 -10.62 5.63 -0.39
C PRO A 80 -9.19 6.04 0.00
N GLY A 81 -8.64 5.37 1.01
CA GLY A 81 -7.25 5.54 1.46
C GLY A 81 -6.52 4.21 1.43
N ALA A 82 -5.27 4.21 0.99
CA ALA A 82 -4.39 3.05 1.00
C ALA A 82 -3.36 3.17 2.13
N THR A 83 -3.29 2.15 2.97
CA THR A 83 -2.32 2.02 4.05
C THR A 83 -1.35 0.89 3.72
N ALA A 84 -0.07 1.24 3.59
CA ALA A 84 1.02 0.29 3.43
C ALA A 84 1.73 0.11 4.77
N ARG A 85 1.93 -1.15 5.17
CA ARG A 85 2.61 -1.57 6.39
C ARG A 85 3.82 -2.41 6.03
N SER A 86 4.99 -1.91 6.35
CA SER A 86 6.26 -2.60 6.23
C SER A 86 6.42 -3.60 7.38
N ALA A 87 6.99 -4.77 7.11
CA ALA A 87 7.33 -5.76 8.14
C ALA A 87 8.29 -5.20 9.20
N PHE A 88 9.03 -4.13 8.86
CA PHE A 88 9.91 -3.41 9.77
C PHE A 88 9.19 -2.39 10.67
N GLY A 89 7.85 -2.36 10.67
CA GLY A 89 7.05 -1.53 11.57
C GLY A 89 6.66 -0.15 11.02
N THR A 90 7.15 0.24 9.86
CA THR A 90 6.74 1.51 9.22
C THR A 90 5.34 1.38 8.62
N VAL A 91 4.46 2.30 8.97
CA VAL A 91 3.12 2.42 8.37
C VAL A 91 3.01 3.76 7.67
N ARG A 92 2.47 3.75 6.45
CA ARG A 92 2.22 4.96 5.67
C ARG A 92 0.83 4.88 5.06
N THR A 93 0.10 5.98 5.09
CA THR A 93 -1.23 6.10 4.48
C THR A 93 -1.23 7.21 3.44
N SER A 94 -1.81 6.92 2.28
CA SER A 94 -2.01 7.86 1.17
C SER A 94 -3.43 7.78 0.66
N PRO A 95 -4.00 8.90 0.17
CA PRO A 95 -5.25 8.86 -0.55
C PRO A 95 -5.13 8.01 -1.82
N VAL A 96 -6.20 7.30 -2.15
CA VAL A 96 -6.36 6.60 -3.43
C VAL A 96 -7.17 7.50 -4.35
N VAL A 97 -6.68 7.72 -5.55
CA VAL A 97 -7.39 8.46 -6.59
C VAL A 97 -8.18 7.47 -7.43
N ALA A 98 -9.50 7.61 -7.47
CA ALA A 98 -10.33 6.90 -8.44
C ALA A 98 -10.25 7.63 -9.79
N GLN A 99 -9.96 6.89 -10.86
CA GLN A 99 -9.93 7.39 -12.24
C GLN A 99 -11.27 7.20 -12.94
#